data_AF-A0A7L7IPU1-F1
#
_entry.id   AF-A0A7L7IPU1-F1
#
_cell.length_a   1.000
_cell.length_b   1.000
_cell.length_c   1.000
_cell.angle_alpha   90.00
_cell.angle_beta   90.00
_cell.angle_gamma   90.00
#
_symmetry.space_group_name_H-M   'P 1'
#
loop_
_entity.id
_entity.type
_entity.pdbx_description
1 polymer ?
#
loop_
_entity_poly.entity_id
_entity_poly.type
_entity_poly.pdbx_seq_one_letter_code
_entity_poly.pdbx_strand_id
1 'polypeptide(L)'
;MKSAHLFCLIVCLLFAAFVHAQEEESPAKDAQIKQQVLKDIKKTCTPQRKQSDKEWQDMILSSEANQLLVKNAITAVKRDNLDGYWAAVGQIDCMEDY
;
A
#
# COMPACT_ATOMS: atom_id res chain seq x y z
N MET A 1 33.55 -25.28 -30.03
CA MET A 1 32.87 -25.22 -28.70
C MET A 1 33.21 -23.94 -27.91
N LYS A 2 33.57 -22.81 -28.54
CA LYS A 2 33.96 -21.56 -27.84
C LYS A 2 32.87 -20.47 -27.93
N SER A 3 32.10 -20.46 -29.03
CA SER A 3 31.06 -19.45 -29.27
C SER A 3 29.80 -19.61 -28.43
N ALA A 4 29.44 -20.83 -28.02
CA ALA A 4 28.24 -21.08 -27.20
C ALA A 4 28.35 -20.47 -25.78
N HIS A 5 29.55 -20.51 -25.19
CA HIS A 5 29.82 -19.88 -23.90
C HIS A 5 29.80 -18.35 -23.98
N LEU A 6 30.29 -17.79 -25.08
CA LEU A 6 30.26 -16.34 -25.31
C LEU A 6 28.82 -15.83 -25.42
N PHE A 7 27.96 -16.58 -26.11
CA PHE A 7 26.55 -16.25 -26.28
C PHE A 7 25.79 -16.31 -24.95
N CYS A 8 26.06 -17.33 -24.14
CA CYS A 8 25.47 -17.47 -22.81
C CYS A 8 25.87 -16.32 -21.87
N LEU A 9 27.15 -15.91 -21.89
CA LEU A 9 27.63 -14.77 -21.10
C LEU A 9 26.97 -13.44 -21.52
N ILE A 10 26.82 -13.21 -22.82
CA ILE A 10 26.15 -12.00 -23.33
C ILE A 10 24.68 -11.97 -22.91
N VAL A 11 23.97 -13.10 -23.00
CA VAL A 11 22.58 -13.21 -22.57
C VAL A 11 22.46 -12.98 -21.05
N CYS A 12 23.33 -13.57 -20.22
CA CYS A 12 23.33 -13.34 -18.77
C CYS A 12 23.59 -11.87 -18.39
N LEU A 13 24.49 -11.18 -19.12
CA LEU A 13 24.76 -9.76 -18.89
C LEU A 13 23.57 -8.86 -19.25
N LEU A 14 22.79 -9.23 -20.27
CA LEU A 14 21.56 -8.52 -20.62
C LEU A 14 20.48 -8.67 -19.55
N PHE A 15 20.35 -9.85 -18.93
CA PHE A 15 19.41 -10.06 -17.82
C PHE A 15 19.84 -9.35 -16.52
N ALA A 16 21.14 -9.25 -16.24
CA ALA A 16 21.66 -8.52 -15.08
C ALA A 16 21.36 -7.01 -15.14
N ALA A 17 21.23 -6.42 -16.34
CA ALA A 17 20.90 -5.02 -16.52
C ALA A 17 19.46 -4.65 -16.11
N PHE A 18 18.52 -5.62 -16.10
CA PHE A 18 17.12 -5.38 -15.72
C PHE A 18 16.81 -5.71 -14.25
N VAL A 19 17.73 -6.33 -13.51
CA VAL A 19 17.48 -6.80 -12.14
C VAL A 19 17.54 -5.68 -11.09
N HIS A 20 18.06 -4.50 -11.44
CA HIS A 20 18.31 -3.40 -10.49
C HIS A 20 17.36 -2.21 -10.56
N ALA A 21 16.24 -2.33 -11.29
CA ALA A 21 15.12 -1.42 -11.04
C ALA A 21 14.42 -1.82 -9.74
N GLN A 22 15.13 -1.71 -8.60
CA GLN A 22 14.46 -1.53 -7.32
C GLN A 22 13.72 -0.21 -7.45
N GLU A 23 12.42 -0.29 -7.71
CA GLU A 23 11.53 0.85 -7.75
C GLU A 23 11.75 1.64 -6.46
N GLU A 24 12.39 2.81 -6.55
CA GLU A 24 12.48 3.70 -5.39
C GLU A 24 11.05 3.97 -4.92
N GLU A 25 10.77 3.66 -3.65
CA GLU A 25 9.50 3.98 -3.03
C GLU A 25 9.32 5.50 -3.03
N SER A 26 8.72 6.01 -4.10
CA SER A 26 8.48 7.43 -4.23
C SER A 26 7.41 7.86 -3.22
N PRO A 27 7.52 9.06 -2.62
CA PRO A 27 6.48 9.60 -1.75
C PRO A 27 5.11 9.70 -2.45
N ALA A 28 5.10 9.79 -3.78
CA ALA A 28 3.88 9.75 -4.59
C ALA A 28 3.18 8.38 -4.53
N LYS A 29 3.94 7.26 -4.56
CA LYS A 29 3.40 5.91 -4.43
C LYS A 29 2.78 5.70 -3.04
N ASP A 30 3.45 6.16 -2.00
CA ASP A 30 2.94 6.07 -0.62
C ASP A 30 1.64 6.86 -0.42
N ALA A 31 1.56 8.07 -0.99
CA ALA A 31 0.35 8.86 -0.97
C ALA A 31 -0.80 8.16 -1.71
N GLN A 32 -0.51 7.51 -2.85
CA GLN A 32 -1.50 6.75 -3.61
C GLN A 32 -2.01 5.54 -2.82
N ILE A 33 -1.12 4.76 -2.20
CA ILE A 33 -1.50 3.61 -1.36
C ILE A 33 -2.35 4.08 -0.17
N LYS A 34 -1.96 5.18 0.49
CA LYS A 34 -2.74 5.75 1.60
C LYS A 34 -4.16 6.13 1.16
N GLN A 35 -4.31 6.76 -0.01
CA GLN A 35 -5.64 7.12 -0.53
C GLN A 35 -6.49 5.88 -0.84
N GLN A 36 -5.87 4.80 -1.37
CA GLN A 36 -6.56 3.53 -1.57
C GLN A 36 -7.03 2.91 -0.25
N VAL A 37 -6.15 2.84 0.75
CA VAL A 37 -6.46 2.31 2.10
C VAL A 37 -7.65 3.08 2.69
N LEU A 38 -7.61 4.42 2.68
CA LEU A 38 -8.69 5.25 3.22
C LEU A 38 -10.00 5.05 2.45
N LYS A 39 -9.96 4.86 1.13
CA LYS A 39 -11.15 4.56 0.33
C LYS A 39 -11.78 3.23 0.73
N ASP A 40 -10.98 2.19 0.96
CA ASP A 40 -11.50 0.89 1.35
C ASP A 40 -12.01 0.87 2.79
N ILE A 41 -11.32 1.56 3.71
CA ILE A 41 -11.85 1.82 5.07
C ILE A 41 -13.21 2.51 4.98
N LYS A 42 -13.37 3.51 4.10
CA LYS A 42 -14.66 4.21 3.94
C LYS A 42 -15.78 3.29 3.49
N LYS A 43 -15.48 2.33 2.60
CA LYS A 43 -16.46 1.32 2.17
C LYS A 43 -16.78 0.35 3.31
N THR A 44 -15.78 -0.07 4.08
CA THR A 44 -15.99 -0.96 5.24
C THR A 44 -16.84 -0.28 6.29
N CYS A 45 -16.54 0.98 6.62
CA CYS A 45 -17.25 1.73 7.64
C CYS A 45 -18.62 2.24 7.21
N THR A 46 -18.88 2.42 5.91
CA THR A 46 -20.18 2.91 5.38
C THR A 46 -20.76 4.11 6.17
N PRO A 47 -20.00 5.21 6.34
CA PRO A 47 -20.39 6.30 7.23
C PRO A 47 -21.73 6.92 6.81
N GLN A 48 -22.66 7.04 7.76
CA GLN A 48 -23.99 7.59 7.52
C GLN A 48 -24.04 9.13 7.57
N ARG A 49 -23.05 9.76 8.22
CA ARG A 49 -22.97 11.22 8.37
C ARG A 49 -22.71 11.88 7.01
N LYS A 50 -23.48 12.92 6.69
CA LYS A 50 -23.19 13.80 5.54
C LYS A 50 -21.98 14.66 5.87
N GLN A 51 -20.81 14.27 5.37
CA GLN A 51 -19.56 15.00 5.50
C GLN A 51 -18.70 14.80 4.26
N SER A 52 -17.76 15.72 4.01
CA SER A 52 -16.80 15.59 2.93
C SER A 52 -15.82 14.43 3.17
N ASP A 53 -15.18 13.95 2.09
CA ASP A 53 -14.13 12.94 2.20
C ASP A 53 -12.99 13.39 3.11
N LYS A 54 -12.66 14.68 3.08
CA LYS A 54 -11.60 15.24 3.91
C LYS A 54 -11.97 15.24 5.39
N GLU A 55 -13.16 15.73 5.74
CA GLU A 55 -13.64 15.72 7.13
C GLU A 55 -13.72 14.30 7.69
N TRP A 56 -14.19 13.35 6.88
CA TRP A 56 -14.22 11.93 7.26
C TRP A 56 -12.81 11.35 7.46
N GLN A 57 -11.85 11.66 6.58
CA GLN A 57 -10.46 11.22 6.73
C GLN A 57 -9.82 11.81 7.99
N ASP A 58 -10.01 13.09 8.25
CA ASP A 58 -9.49 13.78 9.43
C ASP A 58 -10.06 13.17 10.72
N MET A 59 -11.36 12.84 10.72
CA MET A 59 -12.02 12.13 11.81
C MET A 59 -11.43 10.73 12.05
N ILE A 60 -11.34 9.90 11.01
CA ILE A 60 -10.78 8.54 11.13
C ILE A 60 -9.33 8.56 11.60
N LEU A 61 -8.54 9.52 11.09
CA LEU A 61 -7.13 9.69 11.45
C LEU A 61 -6.92 10.48 12.75
N SER A 62 -7.98 10.89 13.45
CA SER A 62 -7.85 11.55 14.76
C SER A 62 -7.40 10.59 15.87
N SER A 63 -7.63 9.29 15.69
CA SER A 63 -7.21 8.22 16.61
C SER A 63 -5.82 7.70 16.26
N GLU A 64 -4.90 7.70 17.23
CA GLU A 64 -3.56 7.10 17.08
C GLU A 64 -3.63 5.60 16.73
N ALA A 65 -4.64 4.89 17.26
CA ALA A 65 -4.85 3.48 16.94
C ALA A 65 -5.21 3.30 15.45
N ASN A 66 -6.12 4.13 14.93
CA ASN A 66 -6.46 4.12 13.51
C ASN A 66 -5.29 4.52 12.63
N GLN A 67 -4.49 5.51 13.04
CA GLN A 67 -3.26 5.87 12.31
C GLN A 67 -2.28 4.69 12.21
N LEU A 68 -2.09 3.94 13.29
CA LEU A 68 -1.24 2.75 13.30
C LEU A 68 -1.79 1.66 12.37
N LEU A 69 -3.10 1.39 12.40
CA LEU A 69 -3.74 0.41 11.53
C LEU A 69 -3.65 0.81 10.05
N VAL A 70 -3.83 2.09 9.71
CA VAL A 70 -3.60 2.60 8.35
C VAL A 70 -2.16 2.39 7.92
N LYS A 71 -1.18 2.66 8.79
CA LYS A 71 0.25 2.39 8.52
C LYS A 71 0.52 0.89 8.30
N ASN A 72 -0.14 0.03 9.07
CA ASN A 72 -0.04 -1.43 8.91
C ASN A 72 -0.63 -1.88 7.57
N ALA A 73 -1.79 -1.34 7.17
CA ALA A 73 -2.39 -1.62 5.87
C ALA A 73 -1.48 -1.17 4.71
N ILE A 74 -0.89 0.03 4.77
CA ILE A 74 0.09 0.50 3.78
C ILE A 74 1.29 -0.45 3.70
N THR A 75 1.82 -0.86 4.86
CA THR A 75 2.96 -1.79 4.93
C THR A 75 2.59 -3.16 4.35
N ALA A 76 1.35 -3.62 4.54
CA ALA A 76 0.86 -4.87 3.98
C ALA A 76 0.76 -4.81 2.45
N VAL A 77 0.29 -3.70 1.87
CA VAL A 77 0.30 -3.49 0.41
C VAL A 77 1.73 -3.53 -0.15
N LYS A 78 2.68 -2.85 0.50
CA LYS A 78 4.10 -2.85 0.09
C LYS A 78 4.74 -4.23 0.14
N ARG A 79 4.21 -5.13 0.97
CA ARG A 79 4.69 -6.50 1.16
C ARG A 79 3.88 -7.55 0.39
N ASP A 80 2.96 -7.13 -0.46
CA ASP A 80 2.02 -8.01 -1.17
C ASP A 80 1.27 -8.98 -0.22
N ASN A 81 0.93 -8.48 0.97
CA ASN A 81 0.27 -9.25 2.03
C ASN A 81 -1.22 -8.85 2.11
N LEU A 82 -2.04 -9.48 1.29
CA LEU A 82 -3.48 -9.18 1.22
C LEU A 82 -4.23 -9.50 2.52
N ASP A 83 -3.87 -10.60 3.21
CA ASP A 83 -4.50 -10.99 4.46
C ASP A 83 -4.21 -9.97 5.57
N GLY A 84 -2.94 -9.55 5.67
CA GLY A 84 -2.52 -8.50 6.60
C GLY A 84 -3.17 -7.15 6.31
N TYR A 85 -3.40 -6.84 5.03
CA TYR A 85 -4.12 -5.64 4.62
C TYR A 85 -5.56 -5.65 5.16
N TRP A 86 -6.34 -6.71 4.88
CA TRP A 86 -7.72 -6.79 5.34
C TRP A 86 -7.86 -6.96 6.85
N ALA A 87 -6.91 -7.63 7.50
CA ALA A 87 -6.85 -7.71 8.96
C ALA A 87 -6.66 -6.33 9.60
N ALA A 88 -5.84 -5.45 9.01
CA ALA A 88 -5.66 -4.09 9.50
C ALA A 88 -6.88 -3.21 9.21
N VAL A 89 -7.44 -3.27 7.98
CA VAL A 89 -8.64 -2.52 7.60
C VAL A 89 -9.85 -2.90 8.46
N GLY A 90 -10.05 -4.19 8.75
CA GLY A 90 -11.17 -4.68 9.54
C GLY A 90 -11.10 -4.36 11.04
N GLN A 91 -9.95 -3.90 11.54
CA GLN A 91 -9.76 -3.47 12.93
C GLN A 91 -9.93 -1.96 13.12
N ILE A 92 -10.11 -1.19 12.04
CA ILE A 92 -10.30 0.25 12.12
C ILE A 92 -11.59 0.55 12.90
N ASP A 93 -11.49 1.46 13.85
CA ASP A 93 -12.67 2.03 14.48
C ASP A 93 -13.28 3.07 13.54
N CYS A 94 -14.54 2.86 13.17
CA CYS A 94 -15.27 3.67 12.21
C CYS A 94 -15.73 5.03 12.76
N MET A 95 -15.54 5.29 14.06
CA MET A 95 -15.81 6.59 14.70
C MET A 95 -17.26 7.08 14.49
N GLU A 96 -18.23 6.17 14.35
CA GLU A 96 -19.63 6.52 14.03
C GLU A 96 -20.33 7.32 15.14
N ASP A 97 -19.86 7.19 16.39
CA ASP A 97 -20.45 7.78 17.58
C ASP A 97 -19.79 9.11 18.03
N TYR A 98 -18.79 9.62 17.29
CA TYR A 98 -18.03 10.84 17.63
C TYR A 98 -18.45 12.08 16.81
#